data_AF-A0A9E4C465-F1
#
_entry.id   AF-A0A9E4C465-F1
#
_cell.length_a   1.000
_cell.length_b   1.000
_cell.length_c   1.000
_cell.angle_alpha   90.00
_cell.angle_beta   90.00
_cell.angle_gamma   90.00
#
_symmetry.space_group_name_H-M   'P 1'
#
loop_
_entity.id
_entity.type
_entity.pdbx_description
1 polymer ?
#
loop_
_entity_poly.entity_id
_entity_poly.type
_entity_poly.pdbx_seq_one_letter_code
_entity_poly.pdbx_strand_id
1 'polypeptide(L)'
;MLCTAIRDFNTPGMFGGSTEKGLQGFQRAAELFAREEPPDPIHPVWGHSRTYAWLGLAHQDRGELALARAAFAKALAINPEFSWVKNVLLPELEKAVAKHEQDRE
;
A
#
# COMPACT_ATOMS: atom_id res chain seq x y z
N MET A 1 -3.16 15.19 -1.41
CA MET A 1 -4.10 14.05 -1.28
C MET A 1 -3.49 12.87 -0.51
N LEU A 2 -2.26 12.43 -0.81
CA LEU A 2 -1.57 11.37 -0.04
C LEU A 2 -1.36 11.71 1.45
N CYS A 3 -0.92 12.94 1.75
CA CYS A 3 -0.70 13.40 3.13
C CYS A 3 -1.99 13.47 3.97
N THR A 4 -3.14 13.60 3.32
CA THR A 4 -4.45 13.58 3.98
C THR A 4 -4.83 12.14 4.34
N ALA A 5 -4.64 11.20 3.41
CA ALA A 5 -4.93 9.78 3.64
C ALA A 5 -4.06 9.15 4.75
N ILE A 6 -2.77 9.51 4.82
CA ILE A 6 -1.87 9.03 5.89
C ILE A 6 -2.33 9.54 7.26
N ARG A 7 -2.82 10.78 7.33
CA ARG A 7 -3.34 11.38 8.55
C ARG A 7 -4.59 10.65 9.03
N ASP A 8 -5.53 10.38 8.11
CA ASP A 8 -6.78 9.70 8.45
C ASP A 8 -6.56 8.23 8.85
N PHE A 9 -5.57 7.55 8.26
CA PHE A 9 -5.19 6.19 8.64
C PHE A 9 -4.55 6.10 10.03
N ASN A 10 -3.78 7.11 10.43
CA ASN A 10 -3.07 7.12 11.71
C ASN A 10 -3.87 7.82 12.84
N THR A 11 -5.11 8.25 12.54
CA THR A 11 -6.01 8.87 13.52
C THR A 11 -6.78 7.78 14.27
N PRO A 12 -6.69 7.69 15.62
CA PRO A 12 -7.38 6.67 16.40
C PRO A 12 -8.91 6.72 16.20
N GLY A 13 -9.59 5.55 16.23
CA GLY A 13 -11.03 5.44 15.99
C GLY A 13 -11.94 6.30 16.89
N MET A 14 -11.45 6.68 18.07
CA MET A 14 -12.09 7.65 18.97
C MET A 14 -12.30 9.04 18.34
N PHE A 15 -11.52 9.40 17.32
CA PHE A 15 -11.58 10.69 16.62
C PHE A 15 -12.16 10.60 15.19
N GLY A 16 -12.75 9.46 14.80
CA GLY A 16 -13.40 9.30 13.49
C GLY A 16 -12.48 8.86 12.34
N GLY A 17 -11.27 8.38 12.65
CA GLY A 17 -10.39 7.68 11.71
C GLY A 17 -10.87 6.24 11.51
N SER A 18 -11.50 5.96 10.38
CA SER A 18 -11.84 4.59 9.98
C SER A 18 -10.74 4.11 9.03
N THR A 19 -10.07 3.01 9.35
CA THR A 19 -9.08 2.33 8.50
C THR A 19 -9.59 2.18 7.05
N GLU A 20 -10.92 2.02 6.88
CA GLU A 20 -11.63 2.03 5.60
C GLU A 20 -11.55 3.34 4.80
N LYS A 21 -11.63 4.51 5.43
CA LYS A 21 -11.51 5.81 4.73
C LYS A 21 -10.09 6.04 4.24
N GLY A 22 -9.08 5.62 5.01
CA GLY A 22 -7.68 5.62 4.57
C GLY A 22 -7.50 4.74 3.32
N LEU A 23 -8.08 3.54 3.34
CA LEU A 23 -8.03 2.60 2.23
C LEU A 23 -8.75 3.13 0.97
N GLN A 24 -9.93 3.74 1.11
CA GLN A 24 -10.60 4.44 0.01
C GLN A 24 -9.77 5.63 -0.51
N GLY A 25 -9.10 6.37 0.38
CA GLY A 25 -8.19 7.45 0.00
C GLY A 25 -6.98 6.96 -0.81
N PHE A 26 -6.39 5.83 -0.42
CA PHE A 26 -5.30 5.20 -1.16
C PHE A 26 -5.75 4.64 -2.51
N GLN A 27 -6.92 4.00 -2.57
CA GLN A 27 -7.51 3.52 -3.84
C GLN A 27 -7.78 4.68 -4.79
N ARG A 28 -8.38 5.76 -4.31
CA ARG A 28 -8.70 6.94 -5.14
C ARG A 28 -7.44 7.67 -5.59
N ALA A 29 -6.40 7.71 -4.74
CA ALA A 29 -5.09 8.19 -5.14
C ALA A 29 -4.49 7.32 -6.24
N ALA A 30 -4.50 5.98 -6.09
CA ALA A 30 -4.00 5.06 -7.10
C ALA A 30 -4.77 5.15 -8.42
N GLU A 31 -6.08 5.39 -8.39
CA GLU A 31 -6.93 5.53 -9.56
C GLU A 31 -6.71 6.86 -10.29
N LEU A 32 -6.54 7.97 -9.56
CA LEU A 32 -6.14 9.26 -10.13
C LEU A 32 -4.75 9.17 -10.79
N PHE A 33 -3.83 8.50 -10.11
CA PHE A 33 -2.50 8.22 -10.59
C PHE A 33 -2.52 7.34 -11.85
N ALA A 34 -3.37 6.31 -11.92
CA ALA A 34 -3.52 5.46 -13.11
C ALA A 34 -4.20 6.16 -14.29
N ARG A 35 -4.97 7.24 -14.04
CA ARG A 35 -5.60 8.08 -15.07
C ARG A 35 -4.71 9.19 -15.60
N GLU A 36 -3.64 9.56 -14.89
CA GLU A 36 -2.59 10.41 -15.44
C GLU A 36 -1.72 9.57 -16.39
N GLU A 37 -1.94 9.75 -17.69
CA GLU A 37 -1.10 9.25 -18.80
C GLU A 37 0.34 9.80 -18.72
N PRO A 38 1.28 9.14 -19.44
CA PRO A 38 2.55 8.65 -18.92
C PRO A 38 3.40 9.75 -18.29
N PRO A 39 4.29 9.41 -17.34
CA PRO A 39 5.15 10.41 -16.73
C PRO A 39 5.93 11.13 -17.84
N ASP A 40 5.63 12.41 -17.99
CA ASP A 40 6.62 13.37 -18.43
C ASP A 40 7.94 13.01 -17.72
N PRO A 41 9.10 12.92 -18.39
CA PRO A 41 10.36 12.45 -17.77
C PRO A 41 10.77 13.20 -16.50
N ILE A 42 10.16 14.36 -16.28
CA ILE A 42 10.37 15.28 -15.15
C ILE A 42 9.44 14.96 -13.98
N HIS A 43 8.31 14.26 -14.19
CA HIS A 43 7.39 13.88 -13.11
C HIS A 43 7.87 12.62 -12.40
N PRO A 44 8.20 12.74 -11.10
CA PRO A 44 8.88 11.67 -10.43
C PRO A 44 7.85 10.62 -9.97
N VAL A 45 7.95 9.42 -10.55
CA VAL A 45 7.02 8.28 -10.40
C VAL A 45 6.95 7.69 -8.98
N TRP A 46 7.68 8.26 -8.01
CA TRP A 46 7.74 7.77 -6.63
C TRP A 46 6.41 7.90 -5.87
N GLY A 47 5.50 8.78 -6.30
CA GLY A 47 4.16 8.90 -5.71
C GLY A 47 3.30 7.67 -5.99
N HIS A 48 3.41 7.11 -7.21
CA HIS A 48 2.70 5.91 -7.63
C HIS A 48 3.13 4.69 -6.84
N SER A 49 4.43 4.37 -6.87
CA SER A 49 4.96 3.17 -6.22
C SER A 49 4.72 3.17 -4.71
N ARG A 50 4.86 4.34 -4.06
CA ARG A 50 4.58 4.49 -2.63
C ARG A 50 3.10 4.31 -2.29
N THR A 51 2.18 4.72 -3.17
CA THR A 51 0.74 4.50 -2.96
C THR A 51 0.42 3.01 -2.93
N TYR A 52 0.99 2.24 -3.85
CA TYR A 52 0.83 0.78 -3.85
C TYR A 52 1.47 0.10 -2.63
N ALA A 53 2.59 0.63 -2.11
CA ALA A 53 3.16 0.14 -0.86
C ALA A 53 2.22 0.36 0.34
N TRP A 54 1.60 1.54 0.46
CA TRP A 54 0.61 1.79 1.52
C TRP A 54 -0.65 0.95 1.36
N LEU A 55 -1.09 0.72 0.11
CA LEU A 55 -2.22 -0.15 -0.18
C LEU A 55 -1.94 -1.60 0.27
N GLY A 56 -0.73 -2.10 0.01
CA GLY A 56 -0.32 -3.43 0.46
C GLY A 56 -0.30 -3.57 1.98
N LEU A 57 0.21 -2.56 2.69
CA LEU A 57 0.16 -2.51 4.16
C LEU A 57 -1.28 -2.51 4.70
N ALA A 58 -2.17 -1.73 4.08
CA ALA A 58 -3.58 -1.68 4.50
C ALA A 58 -4.31 -3.02 4.26
N HIS A 59 -4.00 -3.73 3.18
CA HIS A 59 -4.50 -5.08 2.94
C HIS A 59 -3.91 -6.10 3.93
N GLN A 60 -2.62 -5.97 4.28
CA GLN A 60 -1.98 -6.85 5.27
C GLN A 60 -2.62 -6.68 6.66
N ASP A 61 -2.91 -5.45 7.08
CA ASP A 61 -3.61 -5.14 8.35
C ASP A 61 -5.02 -5.77 8.41
N ARG A 62 -5.70 -5.85 7.25
CA ARG A 62 -7.01 -6.51 7.11
C ARG A 62 -6.95 -8.04 7.02
N GLY A 63 -5.75 -8.64 7.05
CA GLY A 63 -5.57 -10.08 6.83
C GLY A 63 -5.71 -10.51 5.37
N GLU A 64 -5.84 -9.57 4.44
CA GLU A 64 -6.00 -9.81 3.00
C GLU A 64 -4.61 -9.99 2.33
N LEU A 65 -3.86 -10.99 2.79
CA LEU A 65 -2.45 -11.19 2.44
C LEU A 65 -2.19 -11.36 0.94
N ALA A 66 -3.12 -11.99 0.22
CA ALA A 66 -3.05 -12.14 -1.24
C ALA A 66 -3.13 -10.78 -1.97
N LEU A 67 -4.01 -9.88 -1.49
CA LEU A 67 -4.15 -8.53 -2.05
C LEU A 67 -2.94 -7.66 -1.68
N ALA A 68 -2.39 -7.84 -0.47
CA ALA A 68 -1.15 -7.18 -0.06
C ALA A 68 0.01 -7.52 -1.00
N ARG A 69 0.19 -8.81 -1.33
CA ARG A 69 1.23 -9.27 -2.26
C ARG A 69 1.07 -8.66 -3.64
N ALA A 70 -0.15 -8.63 -4.17
CA ALA A 70 -0.44 -8.04 -5.47
C ALA A 70 -0.13 -6.53 -5.50
N ALA A 71 -0.44 -5.81 -4.42
CA ALA A 71 -0.14 -4.39 -4.29
C ALA A 71 1.38 -4.13 -4.25
N PHE A 72 2.15 -4.90 -3.48
CA PHE A 72 3.61 -4.79 -3.46
C PHE A 72 4.25 -5.15 -4.80
N ALA A 73 3.73 -6.16 -5.50
CA ALA A 73 4.19 -6.50 -6.84
C ALA A 73 3.96 -5.35 -7.84
N LYS A 74 2.81 -4.67 -7.77
CA LYS A 74 2.56 -3.46 -8.58
C LYS A 74 3.51 -2.32 -8.22
N ALA A 75 3.82 -2.13 -6.95
CA ALA A 75 4.79 -1.12 -6.52
C ALA A 75 6.18 -1.35 -7.13
N LEU A 76 6.62 -2.62 -7.17
CA LEU A 76 7.89 -3.03 -7.79
C LEU A 76 7.86 -3.01 -9.32
N ALA A 77 6.70 -3.26 -9.95
CA ALA A 77 6.56 -3.13 -11.40
C ALA A 77 6.75 -1.67 -11.87
N ILE A 78 6.31 -0.71 -11.05
CA ILE A 78 6.47 0.73 -11.31
C ILE A 78 7.87 1.20 -10.95
N ASN A 79 8.39 0.78 -9.78
CA ASN A 79 9.75 1.07 -9.36
C ASN A 79 10.46 -0.20 -8.88
N PRO A 80 11.22 -0.88 -9.76
CA PRO A 80 11.96 -2.09 -9.41
C PRO A 80 13.00 -1.86 -8.32
N GLU A 81 13.53 -0.64 -8.24
CA GLU A 81 14.52 -0.20 -7.26
C GLU A 81 13.88 0.28 -5.95
N PHE A 82 12.61 -0.05 -5.69
CA PHE A 82 11.94 0.36 -4.47
C PHE A 82 12.37 -0.51 -3.27
N SER A 83 13.54 -0.18 -2.72
CA SER A 83 14.20 -0.90 -1.63
C SER A 83 13.31 -1.14 -0.41
N TRP A 84 12.38 -0.23 -0.10
CA TRP A 84 11.47 -0.42 1.04
C TRP A 84 10.52 -1.60 0.81
N VAL A 85 9.93 -1.73 -0.38
CA VAL A 85 9.04 -2.85 -0.70
C VAL A 85 9.84 -4.15 -0.75
N LYS A 86 10.99 -4.13 -1.44
CA LYS A 86 11.82 -5.32 -1.66
C LYS A 86 12.45 -5.86 -0.37
N ASN A 87 13.01 -4.98 0.45
CA ASN A 87 13.84 -5.37 1.59
C ASN A 87 13.09 -5.32 2.94
N VAL A 88 11.92 -4.67 3.01
CA VAL A 88 11.16 -4.53 4.26
C VAL A 88 9.76 -5.13 4.12
N LEU A 89 8.95 -4.63 3.19
CA LEU A 89 7.52 -4.98 3.16
C LEU A 89 7.25 -6.41 2.69
N LEU A 90 7.93 -6.87 1.63
CA LEU A 90 7.78 -8.25 1.15
C LEU A 90 8.21 -9.29 2.22
N PRO A 91 9.40 -9.19 2.84
CA PRO A 91 9.78 -10.10 3.91
C PRO A 91 8.80 -10.11 5.10
N GLU A 92 8.30 -8.94 5.49
CA GLU A 92 7.30 -8.84 6.58
C GLU A 92 5.97 -9.49 6.19
N LEU A 93 5.53 -9.35 4.94
CA LEU A 93 4.33 -10.01 4.44
C LEU A 93 4.48 -11.54 4.47
N GLU A 94 5.61 -12.09 4.01
CA GLU A 94 5.84 -13.54 4.02
C GLU A 94 5.82 -14.09 5.46
N LYS A 95 6.39 -13.36 6.42
CA LYS A 95 6.30 -13.73 7.85
C LYS A 95 4.84 -13.73 8.33
N ALA A 96 4.06 -12.71 7.95
CA ALA A 96 2.65 -12.63 8.30
C ALA A 96 1.81 -13.77 7.68
N VAL A 97 2.13 -14.17 6.45
CA VAL A 97 1.53 -15.34 5.78
C VAL A 97 1.88 -16.63 6.51
N ALA A 98 3.16 -16.86 6.79
CA ALA A 98 3.61 -18.06 7.50
C ALA A 98 2.96 -18.16 8.89
N LYS A 99 2.87 -17.04 9.62
CA LYS A 99 2.18 -16.99 10.91
C LYS A 99 0.68 -17.29 10.78
N HIS A 100 0.01 -16.69 9.80
CA HIS A 100 -1.43 -16.92 9.57
C HIS A 100 -1.74 -18.37 9.14
N GLU A 101 -0.80 -19.04 8.48
CA GLU A 101 -0.92 -20.47 8.16
C GLU A 101 -0.71 -21.34 9.40
N GLN A 102 0.29 -21.03 10.22
CA GLN A 102 0.60 -21.73 11.46
C GLN A 102 -0.50 -21.58 12.54
N ASP A 103 -1.19 -20.44 12.61
CA ASP A 103 -2.32 -20.21 13.53
C ASP A 103 -3.60 -20.96 13.09
N ARG A 104 -3.64 -21.52 11.88
CA ARG A 104 -4.79 -22.26 11.34
C ARG A 104 -4.70 -23.79 11.48
N GLU A 105 -3.59 -24.30 11.99
CA GLU A 105 -3.36 -25.72 12.35
C GLU A 105 -3.68 -25.99 13.82
#